data_AF-A0A522SAV5-F1
#
_entry.id   AF-A0A522SAV5-F1
#
_cell.length_a   1.000
_cell.length_b   1.000
_cell.length_c   1.000
_cell.angle_alpha   90.00
_cell.angle_beta   90.00
_cell.angle_gamma   90.00
#
_symmetry.space_group_name_H-M   'P 1'
#
loop_
_entity.id
_entity.type
_entity.pdbx_description
1 polymer ?
#
loop_
_entity_poly.entity_id
_entity_poly.type
_entity_poly.pdbx_seq_one_letter_code
_entity_poly.pdbx_strand_id
1 'polypeptide(L)'
;MTPDEHATREIEARVGHPGRLLDTLKERIQTEAIKQFVEIQDDWLALMWSLDAHRIAGIPPRGMGTQTNKPQTRLEAIYRSKGNWFAELLALLLQNRTSLSLAPRQKVQGFSQTHQIDVAWPAREQDPLVCAETKVTGAPAYGSTPARGAMADWTNRRKELKFAATDLKLYRRDVETKIDHWGVWREDASPKTYFLWAARLRPEKDKITKMAEEALALVNTYLDGAGIFGWTDNAAGTSYEAVLLPPALHVTSLDDVLHRIAAEINKAAGADKKPPPPVTPAKRAVQVESLLPDEGDAEAATLFSEDE
;
A
#
# COMPACT_ATOMS: atom_id res chain seq x y z
N MET A 1 -16.41 -32.92 17.41
CA MET A 1 -15.50 -32.15 16.55
C MET A 1 -15.86 -32.48 15.11
N THR A 2 -16.19 -31.49 14.30
CA THR A 2 -16.58 -31.73 12.90
C THR A 2 -15.34 -32.02 12.03
N PRO A 3 -15.48 -32.67 10.86
CA PRO A 3 -14.38 -32.85 9.92
C PRO A 3 -13.68 -31.53 9.56
N ASP A 4 -14.45 -30.46 9.41
CA ASP A 4 -13.92 -29.12 9.13
C ASP A 4 -13.07 -28.56 10.28
N GLU A 5 -13.45 -28.81 11.54
CA GLU A 5 -12.65 -28.41 12.70
C GLU A 5 -11.33 -29.17 12.79
N HIS A 6 -11.30 -30.45 12.40
CA HIS A 6 -10.07 -31.24 12.33
C HIS A 6 -9.14 -30.69 11.26
N ALA A 7 -9.63 -30.52 10.03
CA ALA A 7 -8.87 -30.01 8.90
C ALA A 7 -8.31 -28.60 9.18
N THR A 8 -9.08 -27.76 9.87
CA THR A 8 -8.63 -26.42 10.29
C THR A 8 -7.50 -26.49 11.33
N ARG A 9 -7.57 -27.42 12.28
CA ARG A 9 -6.49 -27.61 13.27
C ARG A 9 -5.21 -28.14 12.62
N GLU A 10 -5.34 -29.06 11.66
CA GLU A 10 -4.19 -29.62 10.94
C GLU A 10 -3.45 -28.57 10.13
N ILE A 11 -4.18 -27.70 9.40
CA ILE A 11 -3.54 -26.63 8.64
C ILE A 11 -2.87 -25.60 9.57
N GLU A 12 -3.54 -25.19 10.66
CA GLU A 12 -2.97 -24.25 11.62
C GLU A 12 -1.75 -24.84 12.35
N ALA A 13 -1.72 -26.14 12.61
CA ALA A 13 -0.55 -26.81 13.18
C ALA A 13 0.65 -26.81 12.22
N ARG A 14 0.39 -26.84 10.91
CA ARG A 14 1.43 -26.86 9.86
C ARG A 14 1.95 -25.48 9.50
N VAL A 15 1.08 -24.47 9.37
CA VAL A 15 1.44 -23.15 8.84
C VAL A 15 1.17 -22.00 9.81
N GLY A 16 0.72 -22.29 11.03
CA GLY A 16 0.33 -21.28 12.00
C GLY A 16 -1.01 -20.62 11.68
N HIS A 17 -1.53 -19.86 12.65
CA HIS A 17 -2.74 -19.06 12.49
C HIS A 17 -2.38 -17.64 12.02
N PRO A 18 -2.84 -17.16 10.85
CA PRO A 18 -2.34 -15.91 10.27
C PRO A 18 -2.63 -14.69 11.14
N GLY A 19 -3.78 -14.63 11.82
CA GLY A 19 -4.05 -13.55 12.78
C GLY A 19 -3.06 -13.50 13.96
N ARG A 20 -2.61 -14.67 14.46
CA ARG A 20 -1.65 -14.72 15.58
C ARG A 20 -0.26 -14.34 15.11
N LEU A 21 0.12 -14.78 13.91
CA LEU A 21 1.39 -14.40 13.28
C LEU A 21 1.45 -12.88 13.08
N LEU A 22 0.37 -12.25 12.61
CA LEU A 22 0.28 -10.79 12.48
C LEU A 22 0.41 -10.08 13.83
N ASP A 23 -0.34 -10.52 14.85
CA ASP A 23 -0.32 -9.90 16.17
C ASP A 23 1.08 -10.03 16.81
N THR A 24 1.69 -11.21 16.72
CA THR A 24 3.06 -11.48 17.20
C THR A 24 4.07 -10.59 16.49
N LEU A 25 3.94 -10.45 15.16
CA LEU A 25 4.83 -9.59 14.38
C LEU A 25 4.68 -8.11 14.77
N LYS A 26 3.44 -7.62 14.96
CA LYS A 26 3.20 -6.24 15.42
C LYS A 26 3.79 -5.99 16.80
N GLU A 27 3.59 -6.93 17.72
CA GLU A 27 4.16 -6.88 19.07
C GLU A 27 5.69 -6.87 19.04
N ARG A 28 6.29 -7.74 18.22
CA ARG A 28 7.74 -7.81 18.03
C ARG A 28 8.31 -6.50 17.52
N ILE A 29 7.70 -5.92 16.45
CA ILE A 29 8.13 -4.63 15.90
C ILE A 29 8.16 -3.55 16.98
N GLN A 30 7.13 -3.47 17.81
CA GLN A 30 7.04 -2.45 18.85
C GLN A 30 7.98 -2.73 20.03
N THR A 31 8.06 -3.97 20.50
CA THR A 31 8.84 -4.35 21.69
C THR A 31 10.35 -4.30 21.42
N GLU A 32 10.79 -4.77 20.26
CA GLU A 32 12.20 -4.75 19.85
C GLU A 32 12.58 -3.40 19.18
N ALA A 33 11.63 -2.47 19.07
CA ALA A 33 11.80 -1.18 18.39
C ALA A 33 12.38 -1.32 16.96
N ILE A 34 11.94 -2.35 16.23
CA ILE A 34 12.44 -2.67 14.89
C ILE A 34 12.18 -1.51 13.94
N LYS A 35 13.17 -1.18 13.12
CA LYS A 35 13.11 -0.05 12.18
C LYS A 35 13.15 -0.52 10.74
N GLN A 36 13.77 -1.66 10.45
CA GLN A 36 13.98 -2.11 9.07
C GLN A 36 13.00 -3.23 8.71
N PHE A 37 12.51 -3.21 7.46
CA PHE A 37 11.69 -4.27 6.91
C PHE A 37 12.47 -5.57 6.79
N VAL A 38 13.76 -5.52 6.43
CA VAL A 38 14.61 -6.73 6.35
C VAL A 38 14.64 -7.51 7.67
N GLU A 39 14.51 -6.85 8.82
CA GLU A 39 14.51 -7.49 10.15
C GLU A 39 13.22 -8.27 10.46
N ILE A 40 12.15 -8.03 9.70
CA ILE A 40 10.85 -8.72 9.81
C ILE A 40 10.48 -9.50 8.55
N GLN A 41 11.38 -9.57 7.58
CA GLN A 41 11.08 -10.14 6.27
C GLN A 41 10.60 -11.60 6.39
N ASP A 42 11.29 -12.40 7.20
CA ASP A 42 10.98 -13.82 7.35
C ASP A 42 9.62 -14.03 8.05
N ASP A 43 9.29 -13.19 9.03
CA ASP A 43 7.97 -13.20 9.69
C ASP A 43 6.85 -12.81 8.71
N TRP A 44 7.10 -11.80 7.87
CA TRP A 44 6.17 -11.42 6.81
C TRP A 44 5.95 -12.56 5.81
N LEU A 45 7.02 -13.25 5.40
CA LEU A 45 6.95 -14.41 4.51
C LEU A 45 6.19 -15.58 5.16
N ALA A 46 6.42 -15.85 6.44
CA ALA A 46 5.67 -16.85 7.19
C ALA A 46 4.17 -16.51 7.29
N LEU A 47 3.84 -15.24 7.53
CA LEU A 47 2.45 -14.75 7.52
C LEU A 47 1.79 -14.92 6.15
N MET A 48 2.48 -14.55 5.06
CA MET A 48 1.96 -14.73 3.71
C MET A 48 1.79 -16.21 3.35
N TRP A 49 2.74 -17.05 3.76
CA TRP A 49 2.67 -18.50 3.56
C TRP A 49 1.45 -19.10 4.27
N SER A 50 1.25 -18.75 5.55
CA SER A 50 0.08 -19.16 6.33
C SER A 50 -1.23 -18.77 5.64
N LEU A 51 -1.35 -17.50 5.23
CA LEU A 51 -2.53 -16.98 4.56
C LEU A 51 -2.82 -17.69 3.23
N ASP A 52 -1.78 -17.91 2.42
CA ASP A 52 -1.91 -18.58 1.13
C ASP A 52 -2.24 -20.07 1.29
N ALA A 53 -1.69 -20.76 2.28
CA ALA A 53 -2.01 -22.17 2.52
C ALA A 53 -3.49 -22.35 2.89
N HIS A 54 -4.03 -21.48 3.75
CA HIS A 54 -5.46 -21.45 4.09
C HIS A 54 -6.34 -21.20 2.87
N ARG A 55 -5.94 -20.25 2.01
CA ARG A 55 -6.64 -19.95 0.75
C ARG A 55 -6.65 -21.16 -0.19
N ILE A 56 -5.50 -21.79 -0.40
CA ILE A 56 -5.36 -22.96 -1.28
C ILE A 56 -6.20 -24.13 -0.76
N ALA A 57 -6.19 -24.37 0.54
CA ALA A 57 -6.96 -25.45 1.16
C ALA A 57 -8.48 -25.19 1.15
N GLY A 58 -8.93 -23.95 0.89
CA GLY A 58 -10.34 -23.58 1.00
C GLY A 58 -10.87 -23.58 2.44
N ILE A 59 -9.96 -23.50 3.43
CA ILE A 59 -10.30 -23.58 4.86
C ILE A 59 -9.99 -22.23 5.55
N PRO A 60 -11.01 -21.46 5.99
CA PRO A 60 -10.77 -20.20 6.70
C PRO A 60 -10.12 -20.46 8.07
N PRO A 61 -9.16 -19.62 8.51
CA PRO A 61 -8.62 -19.68 9.86
C PRO A 61 -9.71 -19.55 10.94
N ARG A 62 -9.54 -20.22 12.08
CA ARG A 62 -10.52 -20.19 13.17
C ARG A 62 -10.71 -18.79 13.73
N GLY A 63 -11.97 -18.37 13.90
CA GLY A 63 -12.28 -17.06 14.48
C GLY A 63 -11.96 -15.86 13.60
N MET A 64 -11.38 -16.04 12.41
CA MET A 64 -11.14 -14.93 11.47
C MET A 64 -12.30 -14.71 10.52
N GLY A 65 -12.60 -13.43 10.28
CA GLY A 65 -13.72 -12.96 9.46
C GLY A 65 -15.09 -13.19 10.10
N THR A 66 -16.13 -12.70 9.46
CA THR A 66 -17.52 -12.83 9.92
C THR A 66 -17.97 -14.29 9.86
N GLN A 67 -18.24 -14.91 11.01
CA GLN A 67 -18.55 -16.35 11.09
C GLN A 67 -19.87 -16.75 10.40
N THR A 68 -20.79 -15.80 10.21
CA THR A 68 -22.05 -16.02 9.47
C THR A 68 -21.86 -16.11 7.96
N ASN A 69 -20.71 -15.68 7.43
CA ASN A 69 -20.41 -15.77 6.00
C ASN A 69 -19.96 -17.19 5.62
N LYS A 70 -20.25 -17.58 4.38
CA LYS A 70 -19.76 -18.83 3.79
C LYS A 70 -18.22 -18.88 3.84
N PRO A 71 -17.59 -20.07 4.02
CA PRO A 71 -16.14 -20.21 4.11
C PRO A 71 -15.35 -19.50 3.01
N GLN A 72 -15.80 -19.63 1.75
CA GLN A 72 -15.22 -18.95 0.59
C GLN A 72 -15.21 -17.42 0.74
N THR A 73 -16.36 -16.84 1.11
CA THR A 73 -16.52 -15.39 1.30
C THR A 73 -15.65 -14.89 2.45
N ARG A 74 -15.52 -15.68 3.52
CA ARG A 74 -14.61 -15.38 4.64
C ARG A 74 -13.15 -15.37 4.19
N LEU A 75 -12.72 -16.39 3.46
CA LEU A 75 -11.36 -16.47 2.91
C LEU A 75 -11.04 -15.28 2.01
N GLU A 76 -11.95 -14.90 1.12
CA GLU A 76 -11.75 -13.75 0.25
C GLU A 76 -11.62 -12.44 1.02
N ALA A 77 -12.46 -12.22 2.04
CA ALA A 77 -12.39 -11.04 2.90
C ALA A 77 -11.07 -10.97 3.69
N ILE A 78 -10.65 -12.09 4.28
CA ILE A 78 -9.35 -12.18 4.99
C ILE A 78 -8.22 -11.91 4.01
N TYR A 79 -8.26 -12.52 2.82
CA TYR A 79 -7.20 -12.36 1.83
C TYR A 79 -7.07 -10.93 1.29
N ARG A 80 -8.20 -10.22 1.12
CA ARG A 80 -8.20 -8.79 0.74
C ARG A 80 -7.58 -7.90 1.82
N SER A 81 -7.50 -8.36 3.07
CA SER A 81 -6.95 -7.60 4.20
C SER A 81 -5.42 -7.56 4.23
N LYS A 82 -4.72 -8.39 3.45
CA LYS A 82 -3.24 -8.41 3.43
C LYS A 82 -2.59 -7.07 3.07
N GLY A 83 -3.27 -6.27 2.24
CA GLY A 83 -2.83 -4.90 1.94
C GLY A 83 -2.87 -4.00 3.17
N ASN A 84 -3.95 -4.10 3.98
CA ASN A 84 -4.06 -3.35 5.23
C ASN A 84 -2.99 -3.80 6.24
N TRP A 85 -2.77 -5.11 6.36
CA TRP A 85 -1.74 -5.64 7.26
C TRP A 85 -0.35 -5.12 6.88
N PHE A 86 -0.03 -5.08 5.59
CA PHE A 86 1.22 -4.53 5.11
C PHE A 86 1.36 -3.03 5.43
N ALA A 87 0.33 -2.23 5.17
CA ALA A 87 0.31 -0.81 5.52
C ALA A 87 0.50 -0.57 7.04
N GLU A 88 -0.16 -1.36 7.88
CA GLU A 88 -0.01 -1.31 9.34
C GLU A 88 1.44 -1.59 9.76
N LEU A 89 2.05 -2.65 9.23
CA LEU A 89 3.44 -3.01 9.56
C LEU A 89 4.43 -1.91 9.14
N LEU A 90 4.26 -1.34 7.93
CA LEU A 90 5.09 -0.24 7.46
C LEU A 90 4.91 1.02 8.32
N ALA A 91 3.68 1.32 8.75
CA ALA A 91 3.42 2.44 9.66
C ALA A 91 4.12 2.25 11.03
N LEU A 92 4.12 1.03 11.58
CA LEU A 92 4.84 0.72 12.83
C LEU A 92 6.36 0.90 12.67
N LEU A 93 6.95 0.43 11.57
CA LEU A 93 8.37 0.63 11.27
C LEU A 93 8.71 2.12 11.15
N LEU A 94 7.88 2.91 10.48
CA LEU A 94 8.04 4.36 10.36
C LEU A 94 7.89 5.08 11.70
N GLN A 95 6.94 4.66 12.53
CA GLN A 95 6.77 5.18 13.88
C GLN A 95 8.04 4.96 14.70
N ASN A 96 8.63 3.76 14.65
CA ASN A 96 9.89 3.47 15.34
C ASN A 96 11.08 4.29 14.78
N ARG A 97 11.08 4.59 13.48
CA ARG A 97 12.12 5.43 12.85
C ARG A 97 12.00 6.92 13.17
N THR A 98 10.80 7.42 13.40
CA THR A 98 10.51 8.86 13.53
C THR A 98 10.18 9.28 14.97
N SER A 99 9.82 8.31 15.83
CA SER A 99 9.23 8.53 17.15
C SER A 99 7.93 9.35 17.10
N LEU A 100 7.25 9.33 15.96
CA LEU A 100 6.00 10.02 15.70
C LEU A 100 4.90 9.00 15.44
N SER A 101 3.67 9.31 15.84
CA SER A 101 2.53 8.45 15.51
C SER A 101 2.22 8.59 14.01
N LEU A 102 2.17 7.47 13.30
CA LEU A 102 1.64 7.38 11.94
C LEU A 102 0.38 6.52 11.99
N ALA A 103 -0.75 7.08 11.55
CA ALA A 103 -1.99 6.34 11.47
C ALA A 103 -2.16 5.78 10.04
N PRO A 104 -2.51 4.49 9.88
CA PRO A 104 -2.80 3.96 8.57
C PRO A 104 -4.15 4.49 8.04
N ARG A 105 -4.34 4.43 6.72
CA ARG A 105 -5.62 4.65 6.03
C ARG A 105 -6.30 5.99 6.35
N GLN A 106 -5.59 7.09 6.13
CA GLN A 106 -6.11 8.43 6.34
C GLN A 106 -6.90 8.90 5.12
N LYS A 107 -8.05 9.53 5.36
CA LYS A 107 -8.73 10.30 4.31
C LYS A 107 -7.99 11.62 4.15
N VAL A 108 -7.54 11.91 2.94
CA VAL A 108 -6.77 13.12 2.62
C VAL A 108 -7.48 13.86 1.50
N GLN A 109 -7.74 15.15 1.72
CA GLN A 109 -8.30 16.00 0.69
C GLN A 109 -7.24 16.32 -0.37
N GLY A 110 -7.49 15.86 -1.58
CA GLY A 110 -6.78 16.30 -2.78
C GLY A 110 -7.47 17.49 -3.43
N PHE A 111 -6.89 17.98 -4.52
CA PHE A 111 -7.43 19.12 -5.26
C PHE A 111 -8.86 18.86 -5.78
N SER A 112 -9.10 17.71 -6.41
CA SER A 112 -10.39 17.38 -7.03
C SER A 112 -11.23 16.38 -6.23
N GLN A 113 -10.62 15.52 -5.43
CA GLN A 113 -11.35 14.54 -4.61
C GLN A 113 -10.64 14.21 -3.31
N THR A 114 -11.37 13.58 -2.39
CA THR A 114 -10.78 12.93 -1.22
C THR A 114 -10.16 11.59 -1.61
N HIS A 115 -8.95 11.32 -1.14
CA HIS A 115 -8.24 10.06 -1.33
C HIS A 115 -8.17 9.29 -0.01
N GLN A 116 -8.14 7.96 -0.08
CA GLN A 116 -7.84 7.12 1.08
C GLN A 116 -6.39 6.67 1.01
N ILE A 117 -5.51 7.32 1.75
CA ILE A 117 -4.06 7.12 1.71
C ILE A 117 -3.62 6.13 2.79
N ASP A 118 -2.86 5.11 2.40
CA ASP A 118 -2.42 4.05 3.33
C ASP A 118 -1.55 4.57 4.47
N VAL A 119 -0.62 5.50 4.20
CA VAL A 119 0.19 6.18 5.23
C VAL A 119 0.21 7.67 4.93
N ALA A 120 -0.26 8.51 5.85
CA ALA A 120 -0.15 9.96 5.73
C ALA A 120 0.44 10.55 7.01
N TRP A 121 1.37 11.50 6.84
CA TRP A 121 1.93 12.27 7.94
C TRP A 121 1.98 13.77 7.57
N PRO A 122 1.51 14.68 8.43
CA PRO A 122 0.79 14.40 9.67
C PRO A 122 -0.54 13.68 9.40
N ALA A 123 -1.03 12.89 10.36
CA ALA A 123 -2.30 12.18 10.23
C ALA A 123 -3.47 13.16 10.35
N ARG A 124 -3.80 13.83 9.23
CA ARG A 124 -4.85 14.84 9.13
C ARG A 124 -5.46 14.84 7.74
N GLU A 125 -6.69 15.33 7.64
CA GLU A 125 -7.44 15.39 6.38
C GLU A 125 -6.84 16.37 5.37
N GLN A 126 -6.37 17.51 5.86
CA GLN A 126 -5.85 18.58 5.01
C GLN A 126 -4.34 18.68 5.19
N ASP A 127 -3.63 18.97 4.10
CA ASP A 127 -2.23 19.35 4.17
C ASP A 127 -1.30 18.28 4.80
N PRO A 128 -1.38 16.98 4.47
CA PRO A 128 -0.30 16.06 4.84
C PRO A 128 0.98 16.45 4.09
N LEU A 129 2.13 16.21 4.70
CA LEU A 129 3.46 16.52 4.16
C LEU A 129 4.11 15.32 3.49
N VAL A 130 3.74 14.12 3.92
CA VAL A 130 4.16 12.86 3.34
C VAL A 130 2.94 11.97 3.18
N CYS A 131 2.79 11.37 2.00
CA CYS A 131 1.81 10.35 1.69
C CYS A 131 2.52 9.14 1.10
N ALA A 132 2.15 7.94 1.52
CA ALA A 132 2.61 6.71 0.91
C ALA A 132 1.44 5.77 0.65
N GLU A 133 1.41 5.23 -0.56
CA GLU A 133 0.49 4.19 -0.99
C GLU A 133 1.17 2.84 -0.91
N THR A 134 0.45 1.82 -0.47
CA THR A 134 0.98 0.47 -0.38
C THR A 134 0.22 -0.48 -1.29
N LYS A 135 0.90 -1.53 -1.73
CA LYS A 135 0.24 -2.60 -2.46
C LYS A 135 0.89 -3.94 -2.17
N VAL A 136 0.03 -4.94 -2.01
CA VAL A 136 0.42 -6.35 -1.97
C VAL A 136 -0.27 -7.08 -3.12
N THR A 137 0.50 -7.55 -4.10
CA THR A 137 -0.01 -8.27 -5.27
C THR A 137 0.45 -9.73 -5.31
N GLY A 138 -0.06 -10.48 -6.29
CA GLY A 138 0.14 -11.92 -6.39
C GLY A 138 -0.81 -12.71 -5.50
N ALA A 139 -1.30 -13.84 -6.00
CA ALA A 139 -2.09 -14.80 -5.23
C ALA A 139 -2.00 -16.20 -5.85
N PRO A 140 -1.97 -17.27 -5.05
CA PRO A 140 -2.06 -18.62 -5.57
C PRO A 140 -3.45 -18.88 -6.17
N ALA A 141 -3.53 -19.90 -7.03
CA ALA A 141 -4.81 -20.43 -7.49
C ALA A 141 -5.54 -21.11 -6.32
N TYR A 142 -6.87 -21.08 -6.34
CA TYR A 142 -7.69 -21.81 -5.38
C TYR A 142 -9.06 -22.15 -6.00
N GLY A 143 -9.50 -23.40 -5.86
CA GLY A 143 -10.69 -23.90 -6.56
C GLY A 143 -10.61 -23.63 -8.07
N SER A 144 -11.64 -22.98 -8.62
CA SER A 144 -11.70 -22.55 -10.02
C SER A 144 -11.04 -21.18 -10.28
N THR A 145 -10.57 -20.47 -9.24
CA THR A 145 -9.98 -19.14 -9.42
C THR A 145 -8.50 -19.26 -9.79
N PRO A 146 -8.08 -18.70 -10.94
CA PRO A 146 -6.69 -18.81 -11.39
C PRO A 146 -5.74 -18.01 -10.50
N ALA A 147 -4.47 -18.42 -10.50
CA ALA A 147 -3.41 -17.67 -9.84
C ALA A 147 -3.28 -16.26 -10.42
N ARG A 148 -3.16 -15.26 -9.56
CA ARG A 148 -2.97 -13.86 -9.95
C ARG A 148 -1.48 -13.52 -9.91
N GLY A 149 -0.97 -12.93 -10.98
CA GLY A 149 0.44 -12.52 -11.05
C GLY A 149 0.72 -11.22 -10.30
N ALA A 150 2.00 -10.93 -10.11
CA ALA A 150 2.46 -9.70 -9.48
C ALA A 150 1.91 -8.43 -10.18
N MET A 151 1.75 -8.48 -11.51
CA MET A 151 1.33 -7.34 -12.35
C MET A 151 -0.19 -7.29 -12.64
N ALA A 152 -1.00 -8.19 -12.07
CA ALA A 152 -2.38 -8.44 -12.53
C ALA A 152 -3.32 -7.21 -12.52
N ASP A 153 -3.04 -6.20 -11.68
CA ASP A 153 -3.83 -4.95 -11.60
C ASP A 153 -2.96 -3.71 -11.86
N TRP A 154 -1.77 -3.89 -12.43
CA TRP A 154 -0.78 -2.82 -12.49
C TRP A 154 -1.24 -1.62 -13.31
N THR A 155 -1.90 -1.83 -14.45
CA THR A 155 -2.35 -0.73 -15.31
C THR A 155 -3.31 0.21 -14.58
N ASN A 156 -4.27 -0.33 -13.84
CA ASN A 156 -5.22 0.48 -13.08
C ASN A 156 -4.53 1.14 -11.88
N ARG A 157 -3.70 0.39 -11.14
CA ARG A 157 -2.94 0.94 -10.01
C ARG A 157 -1.98 2.05 -10.44
N ARG A 158 -1.35 1.92 -11.60
CA ARG A 158 -0.49 2.95 -12.18
C ARG A 158 -1.26 4.23 -12.48
N LYS A 159 -2.50 4.14 -12.98
CA LYS A 159 -3.36 5.32 -13.19
C LYS A 159 -3.74 5.96 -11.84
N GLU A 160 -4.18 5.17 -10.88
CA GLU A 160 -4.53 5.62 -9.52
C GLU A 160 -3.37 6.37 -8.85
N LEU A 161 -2.15 5.81 -8.88
CA LEU A 161 -0.97 6.42 -8.26
C LEU A 161 -0.60 7.77 -8.89
N LYS A 162 -0.63 7.86 -10.23
CA LYS A 162 -0.35 9.11 -10.96
C LYS A 162 -1.35 10.19 -10.60
N PHE A 163 -2.62 9.81 -10.58
CA PHE A 163 -3.72 10.71 -10.28
C PHE A 163 -3.64 11.21 -8.84
N ALA A 164 -3.57 10.30 -7.86
CA ALA A 164 -3.47 10.65 -6.44
C ALA A 164 -2.24 11.54 -6.16
N ALA A 165 -1.06 11.18 -6.67
CA ALA A 165 0.15 11.97 -6.43
C ALA A 165 0.04 13.41 -6.96
N THR A 166 -0.53 13.57 -8.15
CA THR A 166 -0.73 14.90 -8.76
C THR A 166 -1.80 15.69 -8.04
N ASP A 167 -2.94 15.08 -7.77
CA ASP A 167 -4.09 15.72 -7.15
C ASP A 167 -3.78 16.19 -5.71
N LEU A 168 -3.02 15.40 -4.96
CA LEU A 168 -2.55 15.76 -3.62
C LEU A 168 -1.60 16.96 -3.63
N LYS A 169 -0.65 17.02 -4.59
CA LYS A 169 0.29 18.14 -4.69
C LYS A 169 -0.41 19.42 -5.15
N LEU A 170 -1.38 19.30 -6.06
CA LEU A 170 -2.18 20.44 -6.54
C LEU A 170 -3.07 21.03 -5.45
N TYR A 171 -3.45 20.27 -4.40
CA TYR A 171 -4.29 20.78 -3.31
C TYR A 171 -3.69 22.02 -2.63
N ARG A 172 -2.36 22.07 -2.49
CA ARG A 172 -1.63 23.17 -1.87
C ARG A 172 -1.29 24.32 -2.84
N ARG A 173 -1.64 24.18 -4.12
CA ARG A 173 -1.26 25.17 -5.13
C ARG A 173 -2.07 26.45 -4.95
N ASP A 174 -1.36 27.54 -4.65
CA ASP A 174 -1.93 28.88 -4.68
C ASP A 174 -2.09 29.36 -6.13
N VAL A 175 -3.05 30.26 -6.39
CA VAL A 175 -3.31 30.84 -7.72
C VAL A 175 -2.07 31.52 -8.31
N GLU A 176 -1.21 32.09 -7.47
CA GLU A 176 0.02 32.76 -7.92
C GLU A 176 1.16 31.78 -8.22
N THR A 177 1.01 30.49 -7.85
CA THR A 177 2.03 29.47 -8.10
C THR A 177 2.06 29.12 -9.59
N LYS A 178 3.14 29.52 -10.26
CA LYS A 178 3.44 29.16 -11.65
C LYS A 178 4.23 27.84 -11.69
N ILE A 179 3.72 26.86 -12.45
CA ILE A 179 4.42 25.59 -12.71
C ILE A 179 5.16 25.73 -14.05
N ASP A 180 6.39 26.22 -14.00
CA ASP A 180 7.22 26.39 -15.21
C ASP A 180 7.79 25.07 -15.72
N HIS A 181 8.24 24.19 -14.81
CA HIS A 181 8.76 22.87 -15.15
C HIS A 181 8.24 21.80 -14.20
N TRP A 182 7.52 20.82 -14.73
CA TRP A 182 6.85 19.77 -13.95
C TRP A 182 7.80 19.02 -13.01
N GLY A 183 8.96 18.60 -13.51
CA GLY A 183 9.95 17.83 -12.72
C GLY A 183 10.48 18.59 -11.50
N VAL A 184 10.82 19.87 -11.66
CA VAL A 184 11.32 20.72 -10.56
C VAL A 184 10.19 21.00 -9.57
N TRP A 185 9.00 21.35 -10.08
CA TRP A 185 7.87 21.66 -9.22
C TRP A 185 7.42 20.45 -8.39
N ARG A 186 7.26 19.27 -9.01
CA ARG A 186 6.78 18.08 -8.28
C ARG A 186 7.77 17.67 -7.18
N GLU A 187 9.07 17.83 -7.43
CA GLU A 187 10.16 17.45 -6.51
C GLU A 187 10.24 18.38 -5.32
N ASP A 188 9.76 19.63 -5.42
CA ASP A 188 9.68 20.57 -4.32
C ASP A 188 8.31 20.50 -3.61
N ALA A 189 7.22 20.38 -4.37
CA ALA A 189 5.85 20.41 -3.88
C ALA A 189 5.55 19.34 -2.82
N SER A 190 4.73 19.73 -1.84
CA SER A 190 4.17 18.84 -0.81
C SER A 190 2.76 18.35 -1.20
N PRO A 191 2.34 17.15 -0.75
CA PRO A 191 3.14 16.17 -0.01
C PRO A 191 4.24 15.52 -0.87
N LYS A 192 5.25 14.96 -0.20
CA LYS A 192 6.09 13.92 -0.81
C LYS A 192 5.29 12.63 -0.93
N THR A 193 5.26 12.03 -2.12
CA THR A 193 4.40 10.89 -2.44
C THR A 193 5.25 9.66 -2.75
N TYR A 194 5.01 8.57 -2.01
CA TYR A 194 5.77 7.33 -2.11
C TYR A 194 4.87 6.15 -2.46
N PHE A 195 5.48 5.09 -3.03
CA PHE A 195 4.79 3.84 -3.29
C PHE A 195 5.58 2.65 -2.74
N LEU A 196 4.97 1.82 -1.90
CA LEU A 196 5.60 0.61 -1.35
C LEU A 196 4.88 -0.63 -1.87
N TRP A 197 5.58 -1.47 -2.62
CA TRP A 197 5.01 -2.59 -3.35
C TRP A 197 5.63 -3.92 -2.97
N ALA A 198 4.82 -4.79 -2.39
CA ALA A 198 5.13 -6.18 -2.11
C ALA A 198 4.42 -7.08 -3.15
N ALA A 199 5.08 -8.13 -3.64
CA ALA A 199 4.42 -9.11 -4.51
C ALA A 199 4.90 -10.55 -4.37
N ARG A 200 3.95 -11.50 -4.38
CA ARG A 200 4.22 -12.91 -4.66
C ARG A 200 4.49 -13.06 -6.16
N LEU A 201 5.67 -13.55 -6.50
CA LEU A 201 6.11 -13.82 -7.87
C LEU A 201 5.83 -15.28 -8.21
N ARG A 202 5.15 -15.51 -9.34
CA ARG A 202 5.07 -16.83 -9.93
C ARG A 202 6.38 -17.13 -10.65
N PRO A 203 7.03 -18.28 -10.36
CA PRO A 203 8.19 -18.73 -11.11
C PRO A 203 7.93 -18.64 -12.62
N GLU A 204 8.94 -18.18 -13.37
CA GLU A 204 8.96 -18.09 -14.84
C GLU A 204 7.99 -17.08 -15.49
N LYS A 205 6.92 -16.66 -14.81
CA LYS A 205 5.90 -15.73 -15.36
C LYS A 205 6.11 -14.30 -14.88
N ASP A 206 6.40 -14.12 -13.61
CA ASP A 206 6.55 -12.80 -13.01
C ASP A 206 8.05 -12.49 -12.83
N LYS A 207 8.46 -11.28 -13.19
CA LYS A 207 9.86 -10.83 -13.09
C LYS A 207 9.96 -9.64 -12.17
N ILE A 208 10.79 -9.73 -11.13
CA ILE A 208 11.05 -8.62 -10.21
C ILE A 208 11.63 -7.40 -10.94
N THR A 209 12.40 -7.62 -12.01
CA THR A 209 12.93 -6.56 -12.88
C THR A 209 11.83 -5.71 -13.51
N LYS A 210 10.74 -6.33 -13.95
CA LYS A 210 9.60 -5.61 -14.55
C LYS A 210 8.87 -4.74 -13.53
N MET A 211 8.74 -5.21 -12.29
CA MET A 211 8.19 -4.39 -11.20
C MET A 211 9.09 -3.18 -10.92
N ALA A 212 10.40 -3.40 -10.87
CA ALA A 212 11.41 -2.36 -10.68
C ALA A 212 11.40 -1.30 -11.80
N GLU A 213 11.34 -1.71 -13.06
CA GLU A 213 11.21 -0.81 -14.21
C GLU A 213 9.95 0.06 -14.15
N GLU A 214 8.80 -0.55 -13.81
CA GLU A 214 7.52 0.17 -13.74
C GLU A 214 7.45 1.13 -12.55
N ALA A 215 8.04 0.77 -11.41
CA ALA A 215 8.16 1.67 -10.27
C ALA A 215 9.11 2.83 -10.56
N LEU A 216 10.25 2.57 -11.21
CA LEU A 216 11.19 3.61 -11.64
C LEU A 216 10.52 4.59 -12.60
N ALA A 217 9.71 4.10 -13.54
CA ALA A 217 8.93 4.97 -14.43
C ALA A 217 7.94 5.86 -13.68
N LEU A 218 7.39 5.42 -12.55
CA LEU A 218 6.56 6.27 -11.69
C LEU A 218 7.38 7.29 -10.91
N VAL A 219 8.55 6.91 -10.38
CA VAL A 219 9.43 7.83 -9.64
C VAL A 219 9.99 8.93 -10.54
N ASN A 220 10.35 8.58 -11.78
CA ASN A 220 10.90 9.56 -12.72
C ASN A 220 9.88 10.60 -13.20
N THR A 221 8.58 10.38 -12.98
CA THR A 221 7.54 11.28 -13.52
C THR A 221 6.55 11.80 -12.47
N TYR A 222 6.21 11.05 -11.43
CA TYR A 222 5.08 11.38 -10.55
C TYR A 222 5.37 11.25 -9.05
N LEU A 223 6.15 10.25 -8.65
CA LEU A 223 6.41 9.93 -7.24
C LEU A 223 7.78 10.43 -6.78
N ASP A 224 7.93 10.64 -5.48
CA ASP A 224 9.19 11.00 -4.82
C ASP A 224 10.03 9.77 -4.42
N GLY A 225 9.45 8.57 -4.47
CA GLY A 225 10.19 7.31 -4.30
C GLY A 225 9.30 6.07 -4.38
N ALA A 226 9.91 4.91 -4.63
CA ALA A 226 9.17 3.64 -4.67
C ALA A 226 9.98 2.46 -4.14
N GLY A 227 9.43 1.76 -3.13
CA GLY A 227 10.05 0.64 -2.45
C GLY A 227 9.49 -0.68 -2.95
N ILE A 228 10.33 -1.65 -3.31
CA ILE A 228 9.86 -2.95 -3.79
C ILE A 228 10.32 -4.11 -2.90
N PHE A 229 9.44 -5.09 -2.74
CA PHE A 229 9.75 -6.40 -2.18
C PHE A 229 9.06 -7.51 -2.98
N GLY A 230 9.82 -8.54 -3.34
CA GLY A 230 9.30 -9.72 -4.06
C GLY A 230 9.62 -10.99 -3.30
N TRP A 231 8.74 -11.98 -3.41
CA TRP A 231 9.00 -13.32 -2.88
C TRP A 231 8.45 -14.41 -3.79
N THR A 232 8.98 -15.61 -3.67
CA THR A 232 8.54 -16.78 -4.44
C THR A 232 8.54 -18.03 -3.56
N ASP A 233 7.99 -19.13 -4.06
CA ASP A 233 8.05 -20.43 -3.39
C ASP A 233 9.52 -20.86 -3.28
N ASN A 234 9.95 -21.33 -2.10
CA ASN A 234 11.29 -21.89 -1.95
C ASN A 234 11.45 -23.16 -2.80
N ALA A 235 12.70 -23.62 -3.00
CA ALA A 235 12.97 -24.81 -3.80
C ALA A 235 12.21 -26.07 -3.36
N ALA A 236 11.89 -26.19 -2.07
CA ALA A 236 11.14 -27.31 -1.51
C ALA A 236 9.61 -27.17 -1.62
N GLY A 237 9.08 -26.01 -2.02
CA GLY A 237 7.64 -25.71 -2.03
C GLY A 237 6.99 -25.76 -0.64
N THR A 238 7.75 -25.46 0.41
CA THR A 238 7.32 -25.57 1.82
C THR A 238 7.26 -24.23 2.56
N SER A 239 7.84 -23.19 1.98
CA SER A 239 7.80 -21.82 2.50
C SER A 239 7.98 -20.82 1.35
N TYR A 240 7.92 -19.54 1.68
CA TYR A 240 8.39 -18.49 0.77
C TYR A 240 9.83 -18.10 1.06
N GLU A 241 10.50 -17.59 0.03
CA GLU A 241 11.81 -16.95 0.09
C GLU A 241 11.79 -15.62 -0.65
N ALA A 242 12.58 -14.66 -0.18
CA ALA A 242 12.68 -13.35 -0.81
C ALA A 242 13.44 -13.43 -2.14
N VAL A 243 13.01 -12.62 -3.10
CA VAL A 243 13.68 -12.46 -4.40
C VAL A 243 14.49 -11.17 -4.36
N LEU A 244 15.79 -11.29 -4.58
CA LEU A 244 16.71 -10.15 -4.57
C LEU A 244 16.37 -9.15 -5.68
N LEU A 245 16.44 -7.86 -5.34
CA LEU A 245 16.29 -6.80 -6.33
C LEU A 245 17.54 -6.75 -7.23
N PRO A 246 17.37 -6.52 -8.55
CA PRO A 246 18.50 -6.33 -9.45
C PRO A 246 19.31 -5.08 -9.05
N PRO A 247 20.63 -5.18 -8.82
CA PRO A 247 21.47 -4.04 -8.44
C PRO A 247 21.47 -2.90 -9.47
N ALA A 248 21.33 -3.25 -10.75
CA ALA A 248 21.51 -2.32 -11.87
C ALA A 248 20.40 -1.26 -12.03
N LEU A 249 19.24 -1.44 -11.39
CA LEU A 249 18.10 -0.55 -11.62
C LEU A 249 18.05 0.65 -10.66
N HIS A 250 19.02 0.79 -9.74
CA HIS A 250 18.99 1.82 -8.68
C HIS A 250 17.63 1.89 -7.95
N VAL A 251 16.86 0.80 -7.96
CA VAL A 251 15.53 0.77 -7.33
C VAL A 251 15.72 0.56 -5.85
N THR A 252 15.00 1.39 -5.11
CA THR A 252 15.11 1.52 -3.67
C THR A 252 14.35 0.36 -3.03
N SER A 253 15.01 -0.40 -2.16
CA SER A 253 14.34 -1.42 -1.35
C SER A 253 13.25 -0.79 -0.48
N LEU A 254 12.38 -1.60 0.13
CA LEU A 254 11.45 -1.08 1.15
C LEU A 254 12.22 -0.28 2.22
N ASP A 255 13.37 -0.77 2.67
CA ASP A 255 14.18 -0.09 3.70
C ASP A 255 14.72 1.28 3.29
N ASP A 256 15.19 1.42 2.04
CA ASP A 256 15.67 2.71 1.54
C ASP A 256 14.52 3.73 1.47
N VAL A 257 13.35 3.31 0.98
CA VAL A 257 12.19 4.21 0.91
C VAL A 257 11.65 4.55 2.29
N LEU A 258 11.58 3.59 3.21
CA LEU A 258 11.21 3.87 4.60
C LEU A 258 12.20 4.85 5.26
N HIS A 259 13.49 4.77 4.94
CA HIS A 259 14.47 5.74 5.39
C HIS A 259 14.21 7.14 4.83
N ARG A 260 13.95 7.27 3.52
CA ARG A 260 13.60 8.55 2.87
C ARG A 260 12.34 9.18 3.46
N ILE A 261 11.27 8.39 3.61
CA ILE A 261 10.02 8.82 4.26
C ILE A 261 10.32 9.34 5.67
N ALA A 262 11.07 8.58 6.47
CA ALA A 262 11.40 8.99 7.82
C ALA A 262 12.27 10.26 7.85
N ALA A 263 13.17 10.45 6.89
CA ALA A 263 13.98 11.65 6.76
C ALA A 263 13.11 12.89 6.46
N GLU A 264 12.16 12.79 5.53
CA GLU A 264 11.21 13.87 5.23
C GLU A 264 10.35 14.23 6.45
N ILE A 265 9.81 13.21 7.14
CA ILE A 265 9.03 13.41 8.36
C ILE A 265 9.86 14.11 9.44
N ASN A 266 11.07 13.61 9.72
CA ASN A 266 11.94 14.17 10.74
C ASN A 266 12.38 15.61 10.40
N LYS A 267 12.68 15.88 9.14
CA LYS A 267 13.02 17.23 8.64
C LYS A 267 11.87 18.19 8.87
N ALA A 268 10.65 17.79 8.52
CA ALA A 268 9.46 18.62 8.67
C ALA A 268 9.01 18.79 10.13
N ALA A 269 9.19 17.77 10.98
CA ALA A 269 8.81 17.82 12.39
C ALA A 269 9.76 18.67 13.26
N GLY A 270 10.96 18.93 12.76
CA GLY A 270 11.99 19.69 13.48
C GLY A 270 12.44 19.03 14.79
N ALA A 271 13.06 19.83 15.65
CA ALA A 271 13.59 19.37 16.94
C ALA A 271 12.49 18.95 17.93
N ASP A 272 11.34 19.63 17.89
CA ASP A 272 10.24 19.43 18.84
C ASP A 272 9.39 18.18 18.55
N LYS A 273 9.69 17.46 17.46
CA LYS A 273 8.92 16.29 17.00
C LYS A 273 7.42 16.59 16.93
N LYS A 274 7.08 17.77 16.38
CA LYS A 274 5.68 18.19 16.21
C LYS A 274 5.41 18.48 14.75
N PRO A 275 4.26 18.03 14.21
CA PRO A 275 3.87 18.43 12.88
C PRO A 275 3.65 19.96 12.83
N PRO A 276 4.11 20.65 11.78
CA PRO A 276 3.79 22.06 11.61
C PRO A 276 2.27 22.23 11.39
N PRO A 277 1.72 23.43 11.66
CA PRO A 277 0.31 23.72 11.40
C PRO A 277 -0.05 23.48 9.92
N PRO A 278 -1.31 23.14 9.60
CA PRO A 278 -1.74 22.95 8.22
C PRO A 278 -1.65 24.26 7.45
N VAL A 279 -1.12 24.20 6.23
CA VAL A 279 -1.07 25.32 5.29
C VAL A 279 -2.11 25.10 4.21
N THR A 280 -3.25 25.78 4.32
CA THR A 280 -4.27 25.81 3.26
C THR A 280 -4.07 27.07 2.41
N PRO A 281 -3.98 26.97 1.08
CA PRO A 281 -3.81 28.15 0.24
C PRO A 281 -4.99 29.12 0.42
N ALA A 282 -4.68 30.41 0.55
CA ALA A 282 -5.68 31.46 0.77
C ALA A 282 -6.58 31.65 -0.46
N LYS A 283 -6.03 31.44 -1.66
CA LYS A 283 -6.77 31.41 -2.93
C LYS A 283 -6.31 30.23 -3.76
N ARG A 284 -7.22 29.28 -4.00
CA ARG A 284 -6.94 28.17 -4.93
C ARG A 284 -6.91 28.68 -6.36
N ALA A 285 -6.03 28.10 -7.17
CA ALA A 285 -5.90 28.45 -8.59
C ALA A 285 -7.19 28.21 -9.39
N VAL A 286 -8.06 27.31 -8.91
CA VAL A 286 -9.38 27.03 -9.48
C VAL A 286 -10.35 26.81 -8.32
N GLN A 287 -11.56 27.38 -8.41
CA GLN A 287 -12.66 27.04 -7.51
C GLN A 287 -13.25 25.72 -8.00
N VAL A 288 -13.13 24.66 -7.20
CA VAL A 288 -13.56 23.32 -7.60
C VAL A 288 -15.08 23.28 -7.80
N GLU A 289 -15.79 24.11 -7.02
CA GLU A 289 -17.23 24.33 -7.09
C GLU A 289 -17.67 24.88 -8.46
N SER A 290 -16.80 25.60 -9.19
CA SER A 290 -17.10 26.11 -10.52
C SER A 290 -16.75 25.12 -11.65
N LEU A 291 -16.24 23.93 -11.32
CA LEU A 291 -15.95 22.85 -12.26
C LEU A 291 -16.96 21.70 -12.16
N LEU A 292 -17.84 21.74 -11.17
CA LEU A 292 -18.97 20.83 -11.12
C LEU A 292 -19.92 21.22 -12.26
N PRO A 293 -20.44 20.25 -13.04
CA PRO A 293 -21.46 20.54 -14.04
C PRO A 293 -22.65 21.22 -13.35
N ASP A 294 -23.23 22.25 -13.98
CA ASP A 294 -24.48 22.83 -13.52
C ASP A 294 -25.51 21.70 -13.36
N GLU A 295 -26.41 21.79 -12.39
CA GLU A 295 -27.42 20.74 -12.14
C GLU A 295 -28.27 20.40 -13.39
N GLY A 296 -28.28 21.28 -14.40
CA GLY A 296 -28.91 21.05 -15.71
C GLY A 296 -28.12 20.20 -16.72
N ASP A 297 -26.81 20.00 -16.53
CA ASP A 297 -25.97 19.18 -17.44
C ASP A 297 -25.93 17.70 -17.02
N ALA A 298 -26.36 17.38 -15.78
CA ALA A 298 -26.44 16.01 -15.29
C ALA A 298 -27.57 15.20 -15.98
N GLU A 299 -28.64 15.85 -16.45
CA GLU A 299 -29.72 15.18 -17.20
C GLU A 299 -29.28 14.76 -18.62
N ALA A 300 -28.33 15.48 -19.23
CA ALA A 300 -27.82 15.16 -20.56
C ALA A 300 -26.89 13.94 -20.58
N ALA A 301 -26.20 13.65 -19.47
CA ALA A 301 -25.28 12.51 -19.37
C ALA A 301 -26.01 11.15 -19.24
N THR A 302 -27.26 11.15 -18.76
CA THR A 302 -28.12 9.95 -18.68
C THR A 302 -28.72 9.51 -20.02
N LEU A 303 -28.67 10.35 -21.06
CA LEU A 303 -29.26 10.05 -22.38
C LEU A 303 -28.32 9.29 -23.33
N PHE A 304 -27.07 9.02 -22.93
CA PHE A 304 -26.07 8.33 -23.77
C PHE A 304 -25.59 6.98 -23.20
N SER A 305 -26.22 6.46 -22.14
CA SER A 305 -25.83 5.17 -21.52
C SER A 305 -26.80 4.01 -21.78
N GLU A 306 -27.83 4.20 -22.61
CA GLU A 306 -28.72 3.13 -23.05
C GLU A 306 -28.40 2.78 -24.51
N ASP A 307 -27.25 2.11 -24.72
CA ASP A 307 -27.00 1.15 -25.81
C ASP A 307 -25.50 0.77 -25.79
N GLU A 308 -25.14 -0.23 -24.97
CA GLU A 308 -24.09 -1.26 -25.21
C GLU A 308 -24.03 -2.31 -24.09
#